data_AF-A0A849U3L1-F1
#
_entry.id   AF-A0A849U3L1-F1
#
_cell.length_a   1.000
_cell.length_b   1.000
_cell.length_c   1.000
_cell.angle_alpha   90.00
_cell.angle_beta   90.00
_cell.angle_gamma   90.00
#
_symmetry.space_group_name_H-M   'P 1'
#
loop_
_entity.id
_entity.type
_entity.pdbx_description
1 polymer ?
#
loop_
_entity_poly.entity_id
_entity_poly.type
_entity_poly.pdbx_seq_one_letter_code
_entity_poly.pdbx_strand_id
1 'polypeptide(L)'
;MSDNHFSPSVLTRGIQLPLIAPLRRPPPVSAAEPKGVVYTKRWVVELLLDLSGYCSNTNLVDSLAIEPAAGDGAFLGPMIERLVQSCGNLGRSLSECHNSLLAYELDEDSAARARATAQEILIHHGAPNALARRLADTWVRNRDYLLDANHRQANFIIGNPPYVRLEDIPEEIASVYRSAYPTMRGRADLYVAFFEAALRQLQTGGVCAFICADRWMRNQYGAELRQLISSAYSVEMLLSMHHANAFDDEVDAYPAITVIRHAKQQSTIVASADQDAENIQPGQLATTLQTTSQTILPQSIHRAVVHTWFKGSDPWPCHSPEQLALLRRLEDQFPPLEMNAKVGIGVATGNDRVYITTDADLVEPSRLLKLALAKDLTDGTVRWSGHYLVNPWNHDGLVNLKPYPKLQAYYERHAEALKKRHTAEKSADKWYKTIDRVTHTLTHTHKLYVPDIKNTLEPVLDRGETYPHHNLYFIQSDEWDLEVLGGILLSKVGQFFVESYGVRMRGGYLRFQAQYLRRIRVPAPKSLSKIQSHELRDAFRLRDRTRATQAALDLYGITAHTLEVALEH
;
A
#
# COMPACT_ATOMS: atom_id res chain seq x y z
N MET A 1 -39.69 -16.17 36.12
CA MET A 1 -38.29 -16.23 36.55
C MET A 1 -37.57 -17.18 35.63
N SER A 2 -36.88 -16.63 34.63
CA SER A 2 -35.98 -17.35 33.73
C SER A 2 -35.09 -16.27 33.12
N ASP A 3 -33.88 -16.18 33.68
CA ASP A 3 -32.91 -15.12 33.44
C ASP A 3 -32.20 -15.29 32.09
N ASN A 4 -32.14 -14.18 31.36
CA ASN A 4 -31.32 -13.97 30.17
C ASN A 4 -29.85 -13.82 30.58
N HIS A 5 -28.96 -14.62 29.99
CA HIS A 5 -27.52 -14.38 30.02
C HIS A 5 -27.06 -13.71 28.72
N PHE A 6 -26.77 -12.41 28.84
CA PHE A 6 -26.03 -11.59 27.89
C PHE A 6 -24.58 -12.06 27.80
N SER A 7 -24.07 -12.22 26.57
CA SER A 7 -22.64 -12.37 26.28
C SER A 7 -21.92 -11.02 26.40
N PRO A 8 -20.70 -10.96 26.96
CA PRO A 8 -20.02 -9.68 27.19
C PRO A 8 -19.40 -9.14 25.90
N SER A 9 -19.51 -7.82 25.76
CA SER A 9 -19.00 -6.97 24.69
C SER A 9 -17.47 -7.06 24.56
N VAL A 10 -16.99 -7.13 23.32
CA VAL A 10 -15.59 -6.94 22.97
C VAL A 10 -15.22 -5.48 23.22
N LEU A 11 -14.55 -5.23 24.35
CA LEU A 11 -13.91 -3.96 24.65
C LEU A 11 -12.82 -3.67 23.62
N THR A 12 -13.07 -2.70 22.75
CA THR A 12 -12.07 -2.03 21.91
C THR A 12 -10.98 -1.47 22.82
N ARG A 13 -9.78 -2.08 22.80
CA ARG A 13 -8.58 -1.49 23.41
C ARG A 13 -8.21 -0.25 22.60
N GLY A 14 -8.61 0.93 23.08
CA GLY A 14 -8.06 2.19 22.62
C GLY A 14 -6.55 2.19 22.89
N ILE A 15 -5.75 2.39 21.85
CA ILE A 15 -4.31 2.60 21.99
C ILE A 15 -4.14 3.95 22.72
N GLN A 16 -3.78 3.91 24.01
CA GLN A 16 -3.25 5.10 24.67
C GLN A 16 -1.90 5.41 24.02
N LEU A 17 -1.82 6.51 23.26
CA LEU A 17 -0.58 7.05 22.74
C LEU A 17 0.31 7.43 23.95
N PRO A 18 1.46 6.76 24.18
CA PRO A 18 2.33 7.15 25.27
C PRO A 18 2.93 8.53 24.98
N LEU A 19 2.86 9.43 25.97
CA LEU A 19 3.64 10.66 26.00
C LEU A 19 5.13 10.30 25.84
N ILE A 20 5.82 11.00 24.94
CA ILE A 20 7.24 10.81 24.60
C ILE A 20 8.05 10.78 25.92
N ALA A 21 8.64 9.63 26.25
CA ALA A 21 9.57 9.51 27.36
C ALA A 21 10.89 10.23 27.01
N PRO A 22 11.59 10.86 27.96
CA PRO A 22 12.84 11.56 27.69
C PRO A 22 13.91 10.58 27.16
N LEU A 23 14.39 10.84 25.94
CA LEU A 23 15.38 10.01 25.23
C LEU A 23 16.80 10.22 25.79
N ARG A 24 17.59 9.14 25.82
CA ARG A 24 19.05 9.24 26.07
C ARG A 24 19.72 9.86 24.84
N ARG A 25 20.37 11.01 25.01
CA ARG A 25 21.07 11.71 23.93
C ARG A 25 22.40 11.01 23.58
N PRO A 26 22.64 10.66 22.29
CA PRO A 26 23.97 10.30 21.82
C PRO A 26 24.87 11.55 21.73
N PRO A 27 26.21 11.38 21.63
CA PRO A 27 27.14 12.49 21.41
C PRO A 27 26.88 13.19 20.05
N PRO A 28 27.25 14.47 19.89
CA PRO A 28 27.07 15.20 18.64
C PRO A 28 27.87 14.53 17.52
N VAL A 29 27.20 14.26 16.40
CA VAL A 29 27.80 13.60 15.24
C VAL A 29 28.10 14.65 14.17
N SER A 30 29.32 14.67 13.65
CA SER A 30 29.71 15.53 12.53
C SER A 30 28.98 15.09 11.26
N ALA A 31 28.42 16.05 10.52
CA ALA A 31 27.73 15.83 9.26
C ALA A 31 28.60 14.99 8.31
N ALA A 32 28.11 13.80 7.95
CA ALA A 32 28.58 13.09 6.77
C ALA A 32 28.06 13.84 5.53
N GLU A 33 28.74 13.65 4.38
CA GLU A 33 28.45 14.27 3.07
C GLU A 33 26.94 14.44 2.76
N PRO A 34 26.54 15.49 2.02
CA PRO A 34 25.14 15.87 1.79
C PRO A 34 24.42 14.84 0.90
N LYS A 35 24.11 13.67 1.45
CA LYS A 35 23.26 12.66 0.82
C LYS A 35 21.82 12.92 1.25
N GLY A 36 20.97 13.31 0.28
CA GLY A 36 19.52 13.38 0.48
C GLY A 36 18.93 14.78 0.68
N VAL A 37 19.70 15.86 0.44
CA VAL A 37 19.15 17.23 0.36
C VAL A 37 18.44 17.40 -0.98
N VAL A 38 17.17 17.78 -0.94
CA VAL A 38 16.34 18.00 -2.13
C VAL A 38 15.57 19.30 -1.96
N TYR A 39 15.84 20.27 -2.84
CA TYR A 39 15.17 21.57 -2.80
C TYR A 39 13.82 21.52 -3.52
N THR A 40 12.78 22.00 -2.82
CA THR A 40 11.40 22.01 -3.31
C THR A 40 11.09 23.32 -4.00
N LYS A 41 10.53 23.25 -5.20
CA LYS A 41 10.15 24.43 -5.98
C LYS A 41 9.04 25.24 -5.31
N ARG A 42 9.08 26.56 -5.47
CA ARG A 42 8.12 27.48 -4.84
C ARG A 42 6.66 27.15 -5.14
N TRP A 43 6.33 26.74 -6.37
CA TRP A 43 4.94 26.42 -6.72
C TRP A 43 4.39 25.22 -5.93
N VAL A 44 5.22 24.22 -5.65
CA VAL A 44 4.88 23.05 -4.83
C VAL A 44 4.72 23.45 -3.37
N VAL A 45 5.61 24.30 -2.88
CA VAL A 45 5.54 24.84 -1.52
C VAL A 45 4.21 25.57 -1.32
N GLU A 46 3.85 26.49 -2.22
CA GLU A 46 2.59 27.22 -2.15
C GLU A 46 1.37 26.29 -2.22
N LEU A 47 1.40 25.32 -3.14
CA LEU A 47 0.35 24.31 -3.27
C LEU A 47 0.17 23.53 -1.96
N LEU A 48 1.26 23.07 -1.35
CA LEU A 48 1.22 22.31 -0.11
C LEU A 48 0.70 23.16 1.06
N LEU A 49 1.09 24.43 1.14
CA LEU A 49 0.55 25.38 2.13
C LEU A 49 -0.96 25.57 1.95
N ASP A 50 -1.44 25.75 0.71
CA ASP A 50 -2.87 25.86 0.41
C ASP A 50 -3.64 24.59 0.77
N LEU A 51 -3.09 23.43 0.39
CA LEU A 51 -3.70 22.12 0.68
C LEU A 51 -3.76 21.81 2.19
N SER A 52 -2.79 22.31 2.95
CA SER A 52 -2.76 22.16 4.42
C SER A 52 -3.75 23.09 5.15
N GLY A 53 -4.23 24.15 4.47
CA GLY A 53 -5.03 25.23 5.07
C GLY A 53 -4.20 26.28 5.82
N TYR A 54 -2.87 26.30 5.66
CA TYR A 54 -2.00 27.36 6.18
C TYR A 54 -2.14 28.60 5.31
N CYS A 55 -3.24 29.33 5.47
CA CYS A 55 -3.62 30.47 4.62
C CYS A 55 -3.62 31.78 5.41
N SER A 56 -3.21 32.88 4.76
CA SER A 56 -3.08 34.21 5.39
C SER A 56 -4.41 34.84 5.82
N ASN A 57 -5.55 34.30 5.39
CA ASN A 57 -6.88 34.69 5.85
C ASN A 57 -7.31 34.01 7.16
N THR A 58 -6.49 33.12 7.72
CA THR A 58 -6.70 32.47 9.03
C THR A 58 -5.87 33.17 10.11
N ASN A 59 -6.13 32.88 11.39
CA ASN A 59 -5.33 33.40 12.50
C ASN A 59 -4.06 32.57 12.69
N LEU A 60 -3.02 32.94 11.94
CA LEU A 60 -1.71 32.31 12.01
C LEU A 60 -0.89 32.78 13.21
N VAL A 61 -1.24 33.93 13.81
CA VAL A 61 -0.52 34.48 14.97
C VAL A 61 -0.68 33.58 16.20
N ASP A 62 -1.89 33.06 16.45
CA ASP A 62 -2.15 32.15 17.57
C ASP A 62 -1.95 30.66 17.22
N SER A 63 -1.62 30.38 15.97
CA SER A 63 -1.34 29.02 15.50
C SER A 63 0.16 28.73 15.59
N LEU A 64 0.55 27.52 15.96
CA LEU A 64 1.93 27.06 15.82
C LEU A 64 2.09 26.23 14.54
N ALA A 65 2.94 26.69 13.63
CA ALA A 65 3.41 25.92 12.49
C ALA A 65 4.87 25.46 12.68
N ILE A 66 5.17 24.24 12.26
CA ILE A 66 6.49 23.64 12.37
C ILE A 66 6.99 23.16 11.01
N GLU A 67 8.21 23.56 10.65
CA GLU A 67 8.99 22.97 9.55
C GLU A 67 10.07 22.03 10.13
N PRO A 68 9.93 20.70 9.99
CA PRO A 68 10.83 19.74 10.63
C PRO A 68 12.25 19.65 10.07
N ALA A 69 12.46 20.06 8.82
CA ALA A 69 13.73 19.97 8.11
C ALA A 69 13.81 21.15 7.13
N ALA A 70 14.29 22.29 7.62
CA ALA A 70 14.11 23.57 6.94
C ALA A 70 15.06 23.78 5.75
N GLY A 71 16.20 23.10 5.73
CA GLY A 71 17.26 23.34 4.76
C GLY A 71 17.61 24.83 4.72
N ASP A 72 17.55 25.41 3.51
CA ASP A 72 17.80 26.83 3.28
C ASP A 72 16.55 27.73 3.46
N GLY A 73 15.42 27.16 3.93
CA GLY A 73 14.20 27.91 4.23
C GLY A 73 13.20 28.00 3.08
N ALA A 74 13.15 26.98 2.20
CA ALA A 74 12.25 26.95 1.06
C ALA A 74 10.75 26.99 1.44
N PHE A 75 10.34 26.28 2.51
CA PHE A 75 8.98 26.45 3.07
C PHE A 75 8.94 27.60 4.07
N LEU A 76 9.99 27.79 4.87
CA LEU A 76 10.07 28.85 5.88
C LEU A 76 9.70 30.22 5.33
N GLY A 77 10.27 30.60 4.17
CA GLY A 77 10.01 31.90 3.55
C GLY A 77 8.53 32.16 3.27
N PRO A 78 7.86 31.37 2.40
CA PRO A 78 6.42 31.50 2.17
C PRO A 78 5.57 31.37 3.43
N MET A 79 5.97 30.56 4.41
CA MET A 79 5.28 30.46 5.69
C MET A 79 5.32 31.78 6.47
N ILE A 80 6.46 32.48 6.46
CA ILE A 80 6.63 33.81 7.06
C ILE A 80 5.81 34.84 6.29
N GLU A 81 5.85 34.84 4.95
CA GLU A 81 5.06 35.77 4.12
C GLU A 81 3.56 35.68 4.44
N ARG A 82 3.01 34.46 4.52
CA ARG A 82 1.61 34.23 4.87
C ARG A 82 1.29 34.64 6.32
N LEU A 83 2.21 34.41 7.27
CA LEU A 83 2.08 34.84 8.67
C LEU A 83 2.06 36.36 8.79
N VAL A 84 2.95 37.05 8.08
CA VAL A 84 3.02 38.52 8.03
C VAL A 84 1.73 39.09 7.44
N GLN A 85 1.22 38.51 6.35
CA GLN A 85 -0.06 38.92 5.77
C GLN A 85 -1.23 38.67 6.73
N SER A 86 -1.24 37.55 7.46
CA SER A 86 -2.22 37.26 8.50
C SER A 86 -2.19 38.31 9.63
N CYS A 87 -1.00 38.72 10.07
CA CYS A 87 -0.85 39.83 11.04
C CYS A 87 -1.49 41.11 10.52
N GLY A 88 -1.22 41.47 9.26
CA GLY A 88 -1.81 42.65 8.61
C GLY A 88 -3.33 42.57 8.55
N ASN A 89 -3.89 41.42 8.15
CA ASN A 89 -5.34 41.19 8.08
C ASN A 89 -6.02 41.29 9.45
N LEU A 90 -5.32 40.91 10.52
CA LEU A 90 -5.82 40.96 11.90
C LEU A 90 -5.51 42.27 12.63
N GLY A 91 -4.69 43.15 12.05
CA GLY A 91 -4.17 44.35 12.72
C GLY A 91 -3.25 44.03 13.92
N ARG A 92 -2.59 42.86 13.92
CA ARG A 92 -1.70 42.41 15.00
C ARG A 92 -0.24 42.70 14.70
N SER A 93 0.57 42.84 15.75
CA SER A 93 2.00 43.13 15.62
C SER A 93 2.80 41.85 15.36
N LEU A 94 3.80 41.93 14.48
CA LEU A 94 4.79 40.85 14.30
C LEU A 94 5.51 40.47 15.61
N SER A 95 5.58 41.39 16.58
CA SER A 95 6.16 41.10 17.90
C SER A 95 5.40 40.03 18.69
N GLU A 96 4.13 39.77 18.35
CA GLU A 96 3.30 38.73 18.95
C GLU A 96 3.60 37.34 18.37
N CYS A 97 4.31 37.25 17.25
CA CYS A 97 4.51 36.01 16.50
C CYS A 97 5.64 35.11 17.04
N HIS A 98 6.19 35.40 18.23
CA HIS A 98 7.29 34.65 18.82
C HIS A 98 7.02 33.14 18.89
N ASN A 99 5.76 32.75 19.08
CA ASN A 99 5.35 31.37 19.29
C ASN A 99 4.64 30.73 18.09
N SER A 100 4.56 31.43 16.96
CA SER A 100 3.73 31.04 15.81
C SER A 100 4.46 30.13 14.84
N LEU A 101 5.79 30.13 14.84
CA LEU A 101 6.60 29.39 13.88
C LEU A 101 7.80 28.73 14.57
N LEU A 102 8.14 27.54 14.13
CA LEU A 102 9.34 26.80 14.53
C LEU A 102 9.89 26.07 13.31
N ALA A 103 11.19 26.13 13.09
CA ALA A 103 11.89 25.44 12.03
C ALA A 103 13.09 24.72 12.62
N TYR A 104 13.28 23.45 12.27
CA TYR A 104 14.43 22.65 12.70
C TYR A 104 15.33 22.40 11.50
N GLU A 105 16.63 22.54 11.72
CA GLU A 105 17.65 22.21 10.74
C GLU A 105 18.84 21.60 11.48
N LEU A 106 19.37 20.48 10.98
CA LEU A 106 20.45 19.75 11.63
C LEU A 106 21.81 20.37 11.31
N ASP A 107 21.98 20.88 10.09
CA ASP A 107 23.21 21.52 9.63
C ASP A 107 23.25 23.01 10.02
N GLU A 108 24.34 23.45 10.65
CA GLU A 108 24.42 24.83 11.16
C GLU A 108 24.52 25.85 10.03
N ASP A 109 25.21 25.54 8.94
CA ASP A 109 25.36 26.46 7.81
C ASP A 109 24.01 26.68 7.10
N SER A 110 23.23 25.61 6.91
CA SER A 110 21.86 25.66 6.36
C SER A 110 20.91 26.40 7.31
N ALA A 111 20.98 26.11 8.62
CA ALA A 111 20.21 26.84 9.63
C ALA A 111 20.53 28.34 9.64
N ALA A 112 21.80 28.71 9.46
CA ALA A 112 22.23 30.10 9.37
C ALA A 112 21.67 30.79 8.12
N ARG A 113 21.66 30.10 6.96
CA ARG A 113 21.01 30.60 5.73
C ARG A 113 19.51 30.78 5.92
N ALA A 114 18.82 29.81 6.50
CA ALA A 114 17.39 29.92 6.81
C ALA A 114 17.07 31.09 7.75
N ARG A 115 17.91 31.36 8.77
CA ARG A 115 17.78 32.56 9.63
C ARG A 115 17.95 33.86 8.84
N ALA A 116 18.93 33.92 7.95
CA ALA A 116 19.16 35.08 7.10
C ALA A 116 17.95 35.34 6.18
N THR A 117 17.44 34.31 5.51
CA THR A 117 16.22 34.38 4.68
C THR A 117 15.02 34.86 5.48
N ALA A 118 14.77 34.30 6.66
CA ALA A 118 13.69 34.73 7.55
C ALA A 118 13.82 36.21 7.93
N GLN A 119 15.03 36.65 8.29
CA GLN A 119 15.29 38.04 8.65
C GLN A 119 15.06 38.98 7.45
N GLU A 120 15.54 38.63 6.27
CA GLU A 120 15.37 39.41 5.04
C GLU A 120 13.90 39.60 4.67
N ILE A 121 13.10 38.53 4.70
CA ILE A 121 11.66 38.58 4.43
C ILE A 121 10.94 39.47 5.44
N LEU A 122 11.24 39.31 6.74
CA LEU A 122 10.64 40.15 7.77
C LEU A 122 10.96 41.64 7.59
N ILE A 123 12.22 41.97 7.27
CA ILE A 123 12.65 43.35 7.00
C ILE A 123 11.96 43.91 5.76
N HIS A 124 11.89 43.12 4.68
CA HIS A 124 11.22 43.49 3.44
C HIS A 124 9.75 43.88 3.70
N HIS A 125 9.07 43.17 4.60
CA HIS A 125 7.71 43.48 5.03
C HIS A 125 7.60 44.49 6.19
N GLY A 126 8.66 45.26 6.46
CA GLY A 126 8.62 46.41 7.37
C GLY A 126 8.91 46.11 8.85
N ALA A 127 9.38 44.91 9.19
CA ALA A 127 9.83 44.63 10.55
C ALA A 127 11.15 45.37 10.86
N PRO A 128 11.31 46.00 12.04
CA PRO A 128 12.59 46.55 12.47
C PRO A 128 13.67 45.45 12.52
N ASN A 129 14.90 45.76 12.09
CA ASN A 129 16.03 44.82 12.06
C ASN A 129 16.21 44.01 13.36
N ALA A 130 16.10 44.67 14.51
CA ALA A 130 16.23 44.02 15.82
C ALA A 130 15.11 43.00 16.10
N LEU A 131 13.87 43.30 15.68
CA LEU A 131 12.75 42.38 15.79
C LEU A 131 12.90 41.20 14.82
N ALA A 132 13.23 41.49 13.56
CA ALA A 132 13.42 40.48 12.52
C ALA A 132 14.47 39.44 12.92
N ARG A 133 15.64 39.91 13.37
CA ARG A 133 16.71 39.04 13.87
C ARG A 133 16.26 38.19 15.07
N ARG A 134 15.61 38.81 16.05
CA ARG A 134 15.13 38.09 17.25
C ARG A 134 14.11 37.00 16.89
N LEU A 135 13.18 37.27 15.97
CA LEU A 135 12.20 36.29 15.51
C LEU A 135 12.89 35.16 14.73
N ALA A 136 13.78 35.48 13.79
CA ALA A 136 14.55 34.49 13.03
C ALA A 136 15.36 33.56 13.96
N ASP A 137 16.09 34.12 14.92
CA ASP A 137 16.87 33.38 15.92
C ASP A 137 15.98 32.50 16.83
N THR A 138 14.73 32.92 17.06
CA THR A 138 13.75 32.16 17.88
C THR A 138 13.13 31.01 17.09
N TRP A 139 12.75 31.27 15.84
CA TRP A 139 12.02 30.33 15.00
C TRP A 139 12.93 29.22 14.49
N VAL A 140 14.13 29.55 13.99
CA VAL A 140 15.04 28.56 13.36
C VAL A 140 16.03 28.00 14.37
N ARG A 141 15.93 26.69 14.62
CA ARG A 141 16.74 25.97 15.60
C ARG A 141 17.70 25.01 14.91
N ASN A 142 18.99 25.16 15.18
CA ASN A 142 19.97 24.14 14.82
C ASN A 142 19.89 22.96 15.79
N ARG A 143 19.02 21.99 15.48
CA ARG A 143 18.66 20.85 16.34
C ARG A 143 18.13 19.71 15.49
N ASP A 144 18.27 18.49 15.99
CA ASP A 144 17.67 17.31 15.38
C ASP A 144 16.17 17.24 15.73
N TYR A 145 15.29 17.42 14.76
CA TYR A 145 13.84 17.33 14.97
C TYR A 145 13.41 16.01 15.61
N LEU A 146 14.02 14.89 15.22
CA LEU A 146 13.67 13.56 15.72
C LEU A 146 14.09 13.33 17.19
N LEU A 147 14.94 14.19 17.74
CA LEU A 147 15.40 14.09 19.14
C LEU A 147 14.96 15.27 20.01
N ASP A 148 14.74 16.44 19.39
CA ASP A 148 14.41 17.70 20.08
C ASP A 148 12.98 18.19 19.81
N ALA A 149 12.17 17.45 19.04
CA ALA A 149 10.73 17.72 18.92
C ALA A 149 10.11 17.82 20.33
N ASN A 150 9.70 19.03 20.66
CA ASN A 150 9.19 19.36 21.98
C ASN A 150 7.76 18.80 22.19
N HIS A 151 7.28 18.84 23.43
CA HIS A 151 5.90 18.46 23.76
C HIS A 151 4.84 19.51 23.37
N ARG A 152 5.19 20.61 22.70
CA ARG A 152 4.20 21.60 22.27
C ARG A 152 3.43 21.02 21.10
N GLN A 153 2.11 21.01 21.23
CA GLN A 153 1.25 20.58 20.14
C GLN A 153 1.18 21.66 19.06
N ALA A 154 1.27 21.24 17.80
CA ALA A 154 1.26 22.13 16.64
C ALA A 154 -0.08 22.13 15.93
N ASN A 155 -0.45 23.25 15.31
CA ASN A 155 -1.58 23.36 14.39
C ASN A 155 -1.20 22.80 13.02
N PHE A 156 0.04 23.08 12.60
CA PHE A 156 0.55 22.71 11.29
C PHE A 156 1.96 22.14 11.41
N ILE A 157 2.23 21.05 10.69
CA ILE A 157 3.57 20.51 10.51
C ILE A 157 3.75 20.27 9.02
N ILE A 158 4.62 21.06 8.38
CA ILE A 158 4.64 21.26 6.94
C ILE A 158 6.09 21.18 6.47
N GLY A 159 6.38 20.49 5.37
CA GLY A 159 7.70 20.55 4.74
C GLY A 159 8.05 19.37 3.86
N ASN A 160 9.36 19.21 3.64
CA ASN A 160 9.96 18.16 2.83
C ASN A 160 10.94 17.34 3.69
N PRO A 161 10.52 16.22 4.29
CA PRO A 161 11.42 15.36 5.06
C PRO A 161 12.59 14.81 4.22
N PRO A 162 13.74 14.46 4.84
CA PRO A 162 14.92 14.01 4.14
C PRO A 162 14.75 12.62 3.46
N TYR A 163 15.31 12.47 2.25
CA TYR A 163 15.28 11.24 1.44
C TYR A 163 16.48 10.34 1.73
N VAL A 164 16.63 9.96 3.00
CA VAL A 164 17.76 9.15 3.47
C VAL A 164 17.27 7.76 3.83
N ARG A 165 17.93 6.72 3.32
CA ARG A 165 17.66 5.36 3.78
C ARG A 165 18.28 5.14 5.14
N LEU A 166 17.60 4.40 6.00
CA LEU A 166 18.11 4.12 7.34
C LEU A 166 19.45 3.36 7.32
N GLU A 167 19.73 2.60 6.24
CA GLU A 167 21.00 1.89 6.03
C GLU A 167 22.20 2.82 5.76
N ASP A 168 21.93 4.07 5.35
CA ASP A 168 22.96 5.08 5.10
C ASP A 168 23.28 5.90 6.37
N ILE A 169 22.56 5.66 7.47
CA ILE A 169 22.74 6.35 8.76
C ILE A 169 23.61 5.47 9.69
N PRO A 170 24.58 6.04 10.43
CA PRO A 170 25.36 5.30 11.42
C PRO A 170 24.45 4.51 12.39
N GLU A 171 24.78 3.23 12.64
CA GLU A 171 23.89 2.30 13.36
C GLU A 171 23.56 2.79 14.78
N GLU A 172 24.47 3.50 15.45
CA GLU A 172 24.21 4.08 16.77
C GLU A 172 23.06 5.08 16.74
N ILE A 173 23.02 5.94 15.72
CA ILE A 173 21.96 6.93 15.53
C ILE A 173 20.68 6.24 15.05
N ALA A 174 20.80 5.33 14.07
CA ALA A 174 19.67 4.58 13.53
C ALA A 174 18.92 3.80 14.63
N SER A 175 19.66 3.24 15.59
CA SER A 175 19.10 2.55 16.76
C SER A 175 18.32 3.49 17.70
N VAL A 176 18.82 4.71 17.91
CA VAL A 176 18.11 5.74 18.68
C VAL A 176 16.79 6.12 17.98
N TYR A 177 16.82 6.38 16.67
CA TYR A 177 15.60 6.70 15.92
C TYR A 177 14.59 5.55 15.95
N ARG A 178 15.01 4.31 15.72
CA ARG A 178 14.12 3.13 15.81
C ARG A 178 13.49 2.97 17.20
N SER A 179 14.25 3.30 18.24
CA SER A 179 13.76 3.22 19.62
C SER A 179 12.73 4.31 19.92
N ALA A 180 12.92 5.52 19.38
CA ALA A 180 11.98 6.63 19.52
C ALA A 180 10.72 6.47 18.64
N TYR A 181 10.87 5.85 17.47
CA TYR A 181 9.87 5.77 16.41
C TYR A 181 9.61 4.31 15.99
N PRO A 182 8.77 3.57 16.74
CA PRO A 182 8.45 2.16 16.47
C PRO A 182 7.88 1.84 15.09
N THR A 183 7.41 2.84 14.32
CA THR A 183 6.94 2.60 12.95
C THR A 183 8.09 2.37 11.97
N MET A 184 9.33 2.74 12.32
CA MET A 184 10.53 2.44 11.54
C MET A 184 10.89 0.94 11.62
N ARG A 185 10.37 0.14 10.68
CA ARG A 185 10.64 -1.29 10.58
C ARG A 185 11.43 -1.65 9.33
N GLY A 186 12.30 -2.66 9.44
CA GLY A 186 13.08 -3.16 8.31
C GLY A 186 13.94 -2.07 7.66
N ARG A 187 13.92 -2.00 6.33
CA ARG A 187 14.63 -1.01 5.52
C ARG A 187 13.76 0.24 5.26
N ALA A 188 13.24 0.82 6.34
CA ALA A 188 12.47 2.06 6.26
C ALA A 188 13.38 3.24 5.85
N ASP A 189 12.80 4.21 5.17
CA ASP A 189 13.42 5.51 4.95
C ASP A 189 13.23 6.42 6.18
N LEU A 190 14.09 7.43 6.33
CA LEU A 190 14.08 8.34 7.47
C LEU A 190 12.77 9.14 7.60
N TYR A 191 12.13 9.50 6.48
CA TYR A 191 10.85 10.22 6.50
C TYR A 191 9.74 9.48 7.26
N VAL A 192 9.85 8.15 7.47
CA VAL A 192 8.90 7.38 8.29
C VAL A 192 8.91 7.87 9.73
N ALA A 193 10.09 8.15 10.30
CA ALA A 193 10.19 8.75 11.64
C ALA A 193 9.66 10.18 11.65
N PHE A 194 9.89 10.96 10.59
CA PHE A 194 9.35 12.32 10.48
C PHE A 194 7.81 12.32 10.49
N PHE A 195 7.17 11.41 9.75
CA PHE A 195 5.71 11.25 9.83
C PHE A 195 5.27 10.89 11.25
N GLU A 196 5.89 9.89 11.89
CA GLU A 196 5.49 9.48 13.23
C GLU A 196 5.68 10.62 14.26
N ALA A 197 6.80 11.34 14.20
CA ALA A 197 7.09 12.50 15.03
C ALA A 197 6.05 13.62 14.82
N ALA A 198 5.79 13.98 13.56
CA ALA A 198 4.84 15.01 13.19
C ALA A 198 3.44 14.66 13.68
N LEU A 199 2.94 13.47 13.35
CA LEU A 199 1.61 13.01 13.74
C LEU A 199 1.44 13.04 15.26
N ARG A 200 2.44 12.58 16.03
CA ARG A 200 2.40 12.62 17.50
C ARG A 200 2.40 14.03 18.09
N GLN A 201 2.95 15.00 17.36
CA GLN A 201 3.04 16.41 17.78
C GLN A 201 1.80 17.23 17.36
N LEU A 202 0.90 16.70 16.52
CA LEU A 202 -0.32 17.40 16.14
C LEU A 202 -1.31 17.50 17.32
N GLN A 203 -1.83 18.71 17.55
CA GLN A 203 -3.05 18.86 18.34
C GLN A 203 -4.25 18.26 17.60
N THR A 204 -5.35 18.01 18.31
CA THR A 204 -6.61 17.62 17.66
C THR A 204 -7.05 18.67 16.64
N GLY A 205 -7.34 18.23 15.41
CA GLY A 205 -7.66 19.10 14.28
C GLY A 205 -6.45 19.66 13.52
N GLY A 206 -5.23 19.53 14.06
CA GLY A 206 -4.00 19.94 13.40
C GLY A 206 -3.67 19.10 12.15
N VAL A 207 -2.82 19.65 11.29
CA VAL A 207 -2.48 19.08 9.97
C VAL A 207 -0.99 18.82 9.83
N CYS A 208 -0.65 17.61 9.38
CA CYS A 208 0.65 17.28 8.83
C CYS A 208 0.54 17.27 7.30
N ALA A 209 1.37 18.05 6.60
CA ALA A 209 1.43 18.07 5.15
C ALA A 209 2.89 17.92 4.70
N PHE A 210 3.22 16.81 4.05
CA PHE A 210 4.58 16.55 3.57
C PHE A 210 4.60 16.24 2.09
N ILE A 211 5.64 16.72 1.40
CA ILE A 211 6.09 16.16 0.13
C ILE A 211 7.21 15.16 0.41
N CYS A 212 7.00 13.89 0.11
CA CYS A 212 8.03 12.84 0.25
C CYS A 212 7.69 11.64 -0.63
N ALA A 213 8.55 10.62 -0.64
CA ALA A 213 8.29 9.40 -1.41
C ALA A 213 7.02 8.66 -0.91
N ASP A 214 6.17 8.19 -1.82
CA ASP A 214 4.92 7.48 -1.48
C ASP A 214 5.08 5.98 -1.20
N ARG A 215 6.31 5.45 -1.32
CA ARG A 215 6.62 4.02 -1.24
C ARG A 215 6.14 3.36 0.05
N TRP A 216 6.08 4.10 1.16
CA TRP A 216 5.57 3.62 2.44
C TRP A 216 4.07 3.28 2.41
N MET A 217 3.31 3.82 1.46
CA MET A 217 1.88 3.52 1.30
C MET A 217 1.65 2.08 0.83
N ARG A 218 2.61 1.49 0.11
CA ARG A 218 2.48 0.16 -0.52
C ARG A 218 3.39 -0.90 0.08
N ASN A 219 4.58 -0.50 0.52
CA ASN A 219 5.60 -1.44 0.98
C ASN A 219 5.37 -1.96 2.40
N GLN A 220 5.94 -3.13 2.69
CA GLN A 220 5.79 -3.78 4.00
C GLN A 220 6.40 -2.96 5.14
N TYR A 221 7.48 -2.21 4.91
CA TYR A 221 8.11 -1.38 5.95
C TYR A 221 7.18 -0.26 6.46
N GLY A 222 6.21 0.19 5.64
CA GLY A 222 5.26 1.24 6.03
C GLY A 222 4.02 0.72 6.77
N ALA A 223 3.92 -0.58 7.03
CA ALA A 223 2.75 -1.21 7.65
C ALA A 223 2.37 -0.58 9.00
N GLU A 224 3.36 -0.35 9.88
CA GLU A 224 3.15 0.24 11.19
C GLU A 224 2.76 1.73 11.10
N LEU A 225 3.30 2.47 10.12
CA LEU A 225 2.92 3.86 9.90
C LEU A 225 1.46 3.97 9.42
N ARG A 226 1.04 3.11 8.48
CA ARG A 226 -0.37 3.04 8.04
C ARG A 226 -1.31 2.65 9.18
N GLN A 227 -0.87 1.74 10.06
CA GLN A 227 -1.60 1.37 11.27
C GLN A 227 -1.74 2.55 12.24
N LEU A 228 -0.68 3.33 12.46
CA LEU A 228 -0.74 4.56 13.26
C LEU A 228 -1.74 5.56 12.67
N ILE A 229 -1.60 5.88 11.38
CA ILE A 229 -2.45 6.85 10.68
C ILE A 229 -3.93 6.42 10.76
N SER A 230 -4.25 5.21 10.36
CA SER A 230 -5.64 4.72 10.33
C SER A 230 -6.29 4.56 11.70
N SER A 231 -5.51 4.58 12.79
CA SER A 231 -6.02 4.44 14.16
C SER A 231 -6.50 5.76 14.79
N ALA A 232 -5.92 6.90 14.40
CA ALA A 232 -6.14 8.18 15.08
C ALA A 232 -6.20 9.40 14.15
N TYR A 233 -5.90 9.25 12.86
CA TYR A 233 -5.77 10.35 11.93
C TYR A 233 -6.65 10.14 10.68
N SER A 234 -6.84 11.23 9.94
CA SER A 234 -7.60 11.28 8.69
C SER A 234 -6.66 11.64 7.56
N VAL A 235 -6.49 10.75 6.58
CA VAL A 235 -5.86 11.11 5.31
C VAL A 235 -6.85 11.96 4.53
N GLU A 236 -6.54 13.24 4.32
CA GLU A 236 -7.41 14.17 3.60
C GLU A 236 -7.06 14.23 2.12
N MET A 237 -5.77 14.18 1.80
CA MET A 237 -5.30 14.23 0.43
C MET A 237 -4.05 13.40 0.19
N LEU A 238 -4.04 12.68 -0.94
CA LEU A 238 -2.84 12.16 -1.58
C LEU A 238 -2.74 12.75 -2.99
N LEU A 239 -1.65 13.44 -3.28
CA LEU A 239 -1.37 13.97 -4.61
C LEU A 239 -0.04 13.39 -5.11
N SER A 240 -0.10 12.48 -6.07
CA SER A 240 1.07 11.95 -6.76
C SER A 240 1.67 13.01 -7.67
N MET A 241 3.00 13.15 -7.60
CA MET A 241 3.78 14.11 -8.39
C MET A 241 4.89 13.41 -9.20
N HIS A 242 4.70 12.12 -9.53
CA HIS A 242 5.72 11.30 -10.21
C HIS A 242 6.17 11.85 -11.56
N HIS A 243 5.31 12.63 -12.22
CA HIS A 243 5.56 13.23 -13.52
C HIS A 243 5.57 14.76 -13.46
N ALA A 244 5.54 15.34 -12.26
CA ALA A 244 5.52 16.78 -12.06
C ALA A 244 6.93 17.31 -11.75
N ASN A 245 7.19 18.56 -12.15
CA ASN A 245 8.45 19.24 -11.91
C ASN A 245 8.53 19.77 -10.47
N ALA A 246 8.69 18.88 -9.49
CA ALA A 246 8.52 19.21 -8.08
C ALA A 246 9.79 19.74 -7.38
N PHE A 247 10.97 19.41 -7.91
CA PHE A 247 12.27 19.70 -7.32
C PHE A 247 13.17 20.47 -8.30
N ASP A 248 14.20 21.12 -7.77
CA ASP A 248 15.19 21.85 -8.58
C ASP A 248 16.14 20.91 -9.34
N ASP A 249 16.42 19.73 -8.77
CA ASP A 249 17.21 18.67 -9.39
C ASP A 249 16.31 17.51 -9.86
N GLU A 250 16.74 16.78 -10.90
CA GLU A 250 16.13 15.50 -11.25
C GLU A 250 16.38 14.47 -10.14
N VAL A 251 15.33 14.16 -9.36
CA VAL A 251 15.37 13.15 -8.32
C VAL A 251 14.61 11.91 -8.80
N ASP A 252 15.27 10.76 -8.74
CA ASP A 252 14.68 9.44 -9.01
C ASP A 252 13.78 8.96 -7.83
N ALA A 253 12.92 9.87 -7.38
CA ALA A 253 11.96 9.68 -6.31
C ALA A 253 10.55 9.65 -6.89
N TYR A 254 9.64 8.96 -6.20
CA TYR A 254 8.21 8.97 -6.48
C TYR A 254 7.52 9.94 -5.50
N PRO A 255 7.65 11.27 -5.68
CA PRO A 255 7.15 12.25 -4.72
C PRO A 255 5.63 12.25 -4.71
N ALA A 256 5.08 12.43 -3.51
CA ALA A 256 3.68 12.72 -3.32
C ALA A 256 3.50 13.72 -2.18
N ILE A 257 2.54 14.62 -2.36
CA ILE A 257 2.01 15.44 -1.26
C ILE A 257 1.01 14.58 -0.50
N THR A 258 1.23 14.45 0.80
CA THR A 258 0.35 13.74 1.74
C THR A 258 -0.15 14.71 2.79
N VAL A 259 -1.47 14.90 2.88
CA VAL A 259 -2.12 15.74 3.89
C VAL A 259 -2.89 14.86 4.86
N ILE A 260 -2.51 14.90 6.13
CA ILE A 260 -3.09 14.10 7.21
C ILE A 260 -3.53 15.03 8.35
N ARG A 261 -4.80 14.94 8.75
CA ARG A 261 -5.35 15.67 9.89
C ARG A 261 -5.47 14.78 11.11
N HIS A 262 -5.23 15.32 12.30
CA HIS A 262 -5.54 14.66 13.56
C HIS A 262 -7.05 14.74 13.83
N ALA A 263 -7.82 13.90 13.13
CA ALA A 263 -9.26 13.79 13.21
C ALA A 263 -9.70 12.37 12.85
N LYS A 264 -10.98 12.06 13.05
CA LYS A 264 -11.55 10.82 12.53
C LYS A 264 -11.53 10.84 11.00
N GLN A 265 -11.14 9.71 10.40
CA GLN A 265 -11.13 9.53 8.96
C GLN A 265 -12.48 9.89 8.31
N GLN A 266 -12.42 10.70 7.26
CA GLN A 266 -13.53 11.01 6.36
C GLN A 266 -13.21 10.57 4.92
N SER A 267 -13.81 11.19 3.91
CA SER A 267 -13.40 10.99 2.52
C SER A 267 -12.01 11.55 2.26
N THR A 268 -11.26 10.90 1.40
CA THR A 268 -9.92 11.30 0.97
C THR A 268 -9.97 11.72 -0.49
N ILE A 269 -9.29 12.82 -0.82
CA ILE A 269 -9.07 13.22 -2.20
C ILE A 269 -7.78 12.56 -2.68
N VAL A 270 -7.85 11.83 -3.78
CA VAL A 270 -6.67 11.24 -4.42
C VAL A 270 -6.51 11.91 -5.76
N ALA A 271 -5.31 12.33 -6.09
CA ALA A 271 -5.01 13.02 -7.32
C ALA A 271 -3.62 12.65 -7.85
N SER A 272 -3.40 12.91 -9.13
CA SER A 272 -2.08 12.89 -9.75
C SER A 272 -1.92 14.10 -10.65
N ALA A 273 -0.72 14.67 -10.63
CA ALA A 273 -0.33 15.81 -11.45
C ALA A 273 0.85 15.43 -12.34
N ASP A 274 0.80 15.89 -13.60
CA ASP A 274 1.93 15.83 -14.52
C ASP A 274 2.74 17.14 -14.54
N GLN A 275 3.66 17.27 -15.50
CA GLN A 275 4.55 18.41 -15.66
C GLN A 275 3.82 19.73 -15.93
N ASP A 276 2.65 19.70 -16.57
CA ASP A 276 1.92 20.90 -16.95
C ASP A 276 1.18 21.52 -15.74
N ALA A 277 1.12 20.80 -14.62
CA ALA A 277 0.58 21.32 -13.36
C ALA A 277 1.37 22.53 -12.84
N GLU A 278 2.67 22.65 -13.14
CA GLU A 278 3.50 23.82 -12.79
C GLU A 278 2.99 25.12 -13.45
N ASN A 279 2.29 25.02 -14.58
CA ASN A 279 1.73 26.17 -15.29
C ASN A 279 0.42 26.69 -14.67
N ILE A 280 -0.15 25.98 -13.69
CA ILE A 280 -1.37 26.35 -13.00
C ILE A 280 -1.01 27.10 -11.72
N GLN A 281 -1.68 28.23 -11.47
CA GLN A 281 -1.47 28.97 -10.21
C GLN A 281 -1.78 28.07 -9.00
N PRO A 282 -0.88 27.95 -7.99
CA PRO A 282 -1.04 27.01 -6.88
C PRO A 282 -2.39 27.09 -6.16
N GLY A 283 -2.87 28.30 -5.85
CA GLY A 283 -4.17 28.48 -5.21
C GLY A 283 -5.36 28.05 -6.07
N GLN A 284 -5.27 28.20 -7.40
CA GLN A 284 -6.28 27.68 -8.34
C GLN A 284 -6.23 26.16 -8.40
N LEU A 285 -5.04 25.57 -8.40
CA LEU A 285 -4.86 24.12 -8.37
C LEU A 285 -5.39 23.52 -7.07
N ALA A 286 -5.04 24.08 -5.91
CA ALA A 286 -5.55 23.65 -4.61
C ALA A 286 -7.08 23.70 -4.55
N THR A 287 -7.68 24.80 -5.02
CA THR A 287 -9.14 24.95 -5.10
C THR A 287 -9.77 23.90 -6.01
N THR A 288 -9.16 23.67 -7.18
CA THR A 288 -9.60 22.64 -8.15
C THR A 288 -9.53 21.23 -7.56
N LEU A 289 -8.50 20.94 -6.75
CA LEU A 289 -8.36 19.65 -6.09
C LEU A 289 -9.36 19.46 -4.95
N GLN A 290 -9.64 20.52 -4.19
CA GLN A 290 -10.50 20.48 -3.00
C GLN A 290 -12.01 20.63 -3.30
N THR A 291 -12.39 21.16 -4.48
CA THR A 291 -13.80 21.38 -4.83
C THR A 291 -14.60 20.08 -4.91
N THR A 292 -15.83 20.10 -4.39
CA THR A 292 -16.77 18.97 -4.50
C THR A 292 -17.61 19.02 -5.77
N SER A 293 -17.57 20.13 -6.52
CA SER A 293 -18.35 20.33 -7.74
C SER A 293 -17.70 19.65 -8.95
N GLN A 294 -18.50 19.30 -9.96
CA GLN A 294 -18.01 18.85 -11.26
C GLN A 294 -17.38 20.05 -12.00
N THR A 295 -16.14 20.35 -11.66
CA THR A 295 -15.31 21.30 -12.40
C THR A 295 -14.60 20.55 -13.51
N ILE A 296 -14.50 21.15 -14.70
CA ILE A 296 -13.66 20.62 -15.78
C ILE A 296 -12.22 20.68 -15.28
N LEU A 297 -11.63 19.51 -15.04
CA LEU A 297 -10.22 19.41 -14.64
C LEU A 297 -9.34 19.69 -15.86
N PRO A 298 -8.21 20.39 -15.68
CA PRO A 298 -7.14 20.40 -16.68
C PRO A 298 -6.75 18.97 -17.05
N GLN A 299 -6.35 18.74 -18.31
CA GLN A 299 -5.93 17.41 -18.76
C GLN A 299 -4.75 16.85 -17.95
N SER A 300 -3.96 17.72 -17.34
CA SER A 300 -2.81 17.40 -16.50
C SER A 300 -3.13 16.89 -15.10
N ILE A 301 -4.41 16.93 -14.69
CA ILE A 301 -4.84 16.59 -13.34
C ILE A 301 -5.89 15.49 -13.38
N HIS A 302 -5.53 14.34 -12.82
CA HIS A 302 -6.48 13.27 -12.52
C HIS A 302 -6.88 13.35 -11.05
N ARG A 303 -8.14 13.06 -10.75
CA ARG A 303 -8.70 13.23 -9.41
C ARG A 303 -9.89 12.32 -9.18
N ALA A 304 -9.90 11.67 -8.02
CA ALA A 304 -11.05 10.97 -7.51
C ALA A 304 -11.26 11.21 -6.02
N VAL A 305 -12.51 11.01 -5.58
CA VAL A 305 -12.87 11.03 -4.16
C VAL A 305 -13.03 9.60 -3.68
N VAL A 306 -12.28 9.25 -2.65
CA VAL A 306 -12.35 7.96 -1.97
C VAL A 306 -13.19 8.13 -0.70
N HIS A 307 -14.41 7.60 -0.69
CA HIS A 307 -15.36 7.83 0.41
C HIS A 307 -14.99 7.11 1.71
N THR A 308 -14.27 5.99 1.62
CA THR A 308 -13.82 5.20 2.76
C THR A 308 -12.36 4.85 2.62
N TRP A 309 -11.60 5.02 3.70
CA TRP A 309 -10.17 4.74 3.70
C TRP A 309 -9.84 3.35 4.24
N PHE A 310 -8.63 2.88 3.92
CA PHE A 310 -8.09 1.63 4.43
C PHE A 310 -7.94 1.65 5.95
N LYS A 311 -8.00 0.47 6.57
CA LYS A 311 -7.86 0.29 8.01
C LYS A 311 -6.63 -0.54 8.34
N GLY A 312 -6.02 -0.23 9.48
CA GLY A 312 -4.89 -0.96 10.02
C GLY A 312 -3.63 -0.87 9.16
N SER A 313 -2.93 -1.99 9.02
CA SER A 313 -1.65 -2.07 8.30
C SER A 313 -1.77 -2.33 6.80
N ASP A 314 -2.98 -2.39 6.24
CA ASP A 314 -3.20 -2.75 4.84
C ASP A 314 -2.51 -1.77 3.89
N PRO A 315 -1.91 -2.25 2.78
CA PRO A 315 -1.31 -1.38 1.78
C PRO A 315 -2.39 -0.55 1.08
N TRP A 316 -2.02 0.66 0.67
CA TRP A 316 -2.86 1.57 -0.12
C TRP A 316 -2.44 1.47 -1.59
N PRO A 317 -3.03 0.57 -2.39
CA PRO A 317 -2.73 0.46 -3.81
C PRO A 317 -3.18 1.72 -4.54
N CYS A 318 -2.24 2.57 -4.92
CA CYS A 318 -2.52 3.78 -5.67
C CYS A 318 -1.68 3.75 -6.96
N HIS A 319 -2.29 3.34 -8.07
CA HIS A 319 -1.71 3.51 -9.40
C HIS A 319 -2.28 4.77 -10.06
N SER A 320 -3.62 4.90 -10.08
CA SER A 320 -4.32 6.12 -10.47
C SER A 320 -5.43 6.47 -9.45
N PRO A 321 -5.84 7.74 -9.37
CA PRO A 321 -6.95 8.16 -8.52
C PRO A 321 -8.24 7.37 -8.78
N GLU A 322 -8.60 7.21 -10.05
CA GLU A 322 -9.85 6.60 -10.49
C GLU A 322 -9.86 5.10 -10.18
N GLN A 323 -8.72 4.42 -10.35
CA GLN A 323 -8.55 3.03 -9.95
C GLN A 323 -8.79 2.84 -8.45
N LEU A 324 -8.19 3.69 -7.61
CA LEU A 324 -8.31 3.56 -6.16
C LEU A 324 -9.75 3.87 -5.70
N ALA A 325 -10.40 4.88 -6.28
CA ALA A 325 -11.80 5.20 -5.96
C ALA A 325 -12.76 4.07 -6.35
N LEU A 326 -12.59 3.48 -7.54
CA LEU A 326 -13.37 2.32 -7.95
C LEU A 326 -13.11 1.13 -7.04
N LEU A 327 -11.84 0.84 -6.72
CA LEU A 327 -11.47 -0.26 -5.83
C LEU A 327 -12.18 -0.14 -4.48
N ARG A 328 -12.06 1.01 -3.81
CA ARG A 328 -12.67 1.23 -2.49
C ARG A 328 -14.19 1.14 -2.54
N ARG A 329 -14.82 1.70 -3.58
CA ARG A 329 -16.27 1.56 -3.80
C ARG A 329 -16.67 0.09 -3.88
N LEU A 330 -15.96 -0.73 -4.64
CA LEU A 330 -16.28 -2.15 -4.78
C LEU A 330 -15.97 -2.95 -3.50
N GLU A 331 -14.90 -2.61 -2.77
CA GLU A 331 -14.58 -3.24 -1.47
C GLU A 331 -15.65 -2.99 -0.40
N ASP A 332 -16.32 -1.84 -0.43
CA ASP A 332 -17.39 -1.53 0.50
C ASP A 332 -18.71 -2.22 0.16
N GLN A 333 -18.93 -2.50 -1.12
CA GLN A 333 -20.19 -3.07 -1.61
C GLN A 333 -20.18 -4.60 -1.64
N PHE A 334 -19.01 -5.23 -1.81
CA PHE A 334 -18.91 -6.65 -2.11
C PHE A 334 -17.96 -7.38 -1.14
N PRO A 335 -18.32 -8.57 -0.64
CA PRO A 335 -17.44 -9.36 0.21
C PRO A 335 -16.23 -9.90 -0.58
N PRO A 336 -15.12 -10.21 0.12
CA PRO A 336 -13.98 -10.87 -0.51
C PRO A 336 -14.35 -12.30 -0.93
N LEU A 337 -13.74 -12.78 -2.03
CA LEU A 337 -13.95 -14.10 -2.60
C LEU A 337 -13.79 -15.21 -1.55
N GLU A 338 -12.82 -15.04 -0.65
CA GLU A 338 -12.52 -16.04 0.38
C GLU A 338 -13.64 -16.26 1.41
N MET A 339 -14.63 -15.38 1.45
CA MET A 339 -15.80 -15.53 2.32
C MET A 339 -16.72 -16.68 1.87
N ASN A 340 -16.80 -16.95 0.56
CA ASN A 340 -17.67 -17.99 0.00
C ASN A 340 -16.91 -19.00 -0.88
N ALA A 341 -15.58 -18.91 -0.95
CA ALA A 341 -14.75 -19.82 -1.73
C ALA A 341 -13.39 -20.04 -1.05
N LYS A 342 -12.83 -21.25 -1.18
CA LYS A 342 -11.49 -21.57 -0.72
C LYS A 342 -10.49 -21.34 -1.85
N VAL A 343 -9.53 -20.45 -1.61
CA VAL A 343 -8.39 -20.19 -2.52
C VAL A 343 -7.12 -20.86 -1.99
N GLY A 344 -6.59 -21.80 -2.75
CA GLY A 344 -5.39 -22.56 -2.39
C GLY A 344 -4.32 -22.57 -3.48
N ILE A 345 -3.17 -23.15 -3.13
CA ILE A 345 -1.99 -23.29 -3.98
C ILE A 345 -1.83 -24.79 -4.29
N GLY A 346 -1.45 -25.13 -5.51
CA GLY A 346 -1.08 -26.50 -5.84
C GLY A 346 0.17 -27.00 -5.11
N VAL A 347 0.48 -28.28 -5.25
CA VAL A 347 1.56 -28.92 -4.48
C VAL A 347 2.94 -28.43 -4.93
N ALA A 348 3.73 -27.89 -4.01
CA ALA A 348 5.17 -27.73 -4.18
C ALA A 348 5.88 -29.03 -3.81
N THR A 349 6.57 -29.62 -4.78
CA THR A 349 7.26 -30.91 -4.58
C THR A 349 8.64 -30.74 -3.94
N GLY A 350 9.31 -29.63 -4.28
CA GLY A 350 10.71 -29.35 -3.94
C GLY A 350 11.72 -30.13 -4.79
N ASN A 351 11.28 -30.99 -5.72
CA ASN A 351 12.10 -31.62 -6.75
C ASN A 351 11.20 -32.23 -7.84
N ASP A 352 10.74 -31.40 -8.78
CA ASP A 352 9.79 -31.82 -9.82
C ASP A 352 10.33 -32.97 -10.67
N ARG A 353 11.66 -33.07 -10.87
CA ARG A 353 12.28 -34.16 -11.65
C ARG A 353 12.05 -35.55 -11.07
N VAL A 354 11.86 -35.65 -9.75
CA VAL A 354 11.63 -36.92 -9.05
C VAL A 354 10.14 -37.14 -8.76
N TYR A 355 9.41 -36.07 -8.45
CA TYR A 355 8.00 -36.20 -8.08
C TYR A 355 7.04 -36.16 -9.25
N ILE A 356 7.46 -35.73 -10.44
CA ILE A 356 6.60 -35.64 -11.62
C ILE A 356 7.10 -36.60 -12.70
N THR A 357 6.21 -37.43 -13.22
CA THR A 357 6.51 -38.43 -14.26
C THR A 357 5.40 -38.49 -15.32
N THR A 358 5.72 -38.95 -16.51
CA THR A 358 4.74 -39.34 -17.54
C THR A 358 4.60 -40.86 -17.66
N ASP A 359 5.42 -41.61 -16.94
CA ASP A 359 5.37 -43.07 -16.88
C ASP A 359 4.31 -43.53 -15.86
N ALA A 360 3.23 -44.13 -16.37
CA ALA A 360 2.10 -44.62 -15.58
C ALA A 360 2.40 -45.94 -14.83
N ASP A 361 3.49 -46.63 -15.16
CA ASP A 361 3.87 -47.93 -14.58
C ASP A 361 5.06 -47.84 -13.61
N LEU A 362 5.62 -46.63 -13.46
CA LEU A 362 6.81 -46.32 -12.66
C LEU A 362 6.71 -46.83 -11.22
N VAL A 363 5.56 -46.62 -10.58
CA VAL A 363 5.25 -47.05 -9.20
C VAL A 363 3.87 -47.69 -9.15
N GLU A 364 3.42 -48.10 -7.97
CA GLU A 364 2.06 -48.61 -7.78
C GLU A 364 1.01 -47.59 -8.27
N PRO A 365 -0.02 -47.99 -9.03
CA PRO A 365 -1.03 -47.07 -9.54
C PRO A 365 -1.71 -46.23 -8.44
N SER A 366 -1.89 -46.81 -7.25
CA SER A 366 -2.45 -46.10 -6.09
C SER A 366 -1.59 -44.92 -5.61
N ARG A 367 -0.32 -44.85 -6.02
CA ARG A 367 0.67 -43.82 -5.66
C ARG A 367 0.92 -42.82 -6.78
N LEU A 368 0.18 -42.90 -7.88
CA LEU A 368 0.19 -41.91 -8.94
C LEU A 368 -1.09 -41.10 -8.89
N LEU A 369 -0.96 -39.76 -8.83
CA LEU A 369 -2.08 -38.84 -8.98
C LEU A 369 -1.94 -38.07 -10.27
N LYS A 370 -3.01 -37.96 -11.07
CA LYS A 370 -3.02 -37.10 -12.25
C LYS A 370 -2.73 -35.66 -11.83
N LEU A 371 -1.67 -35.08 -12.38
CA LEU A 371 -1.23 -33.73 -12.07
C LEU A 371 -1.53 -32.81 -13.26
N ALA A 372 -2.26 -31.73 -13.02
CA ALA A 372 -2.46 -30.67 -13.98
C ALA A 372 -1.31 -29.66 -13.90
N LEU A 373 -0.82 -29.25 -15.07
CA LEU A 373 0.19 -28.23 -15.25
C LEU A 373 -0.40 -27.01 -15.95
N ALA A 374 0.24 -25.84 -15.84
CA ALA A 374 -0.24 -24.62 -16.51
C ALA A 374 -0.41 -24.77 -18.03
N LYS A 375 0.43 -25.57 -18.68
CA LYS A 375 0.33 -25.89 -20.12
C LYS A 375 -0.92 -26.71 -20.48
N ASP A 376 -1.56 -27.37 -19.50
CA ASP A 376 -2.75 -28.18 -19.73
C ASP A 376 -4.02 -27.32 -19.83
N LEU A 377 -3.90 -26.00 -19.60
CA LEU A 377 -5.01 -25.05 -19.52
C LEU A 377 -5.05 -24.06 -20.69
N THR A 378 -4.21 -24.26 -21.73
CA THR A 378 -4.02 -23.29 -22.83
C THR A 378 -5.32 -22.96 -23.55
N ASP A 379 -6.19 -23.95 -23.75
CA ASP A 379 -7.37 -23.84 -24.59
C ASP A 379 -8.63 -23.51 -23.77
N GLY A 380 -8.47 -23.08 -22.51
CA GLY A 380 -9.60 -22.77 -21.62
C GLY A 380 -10.33 -23.99 -21.06
N THR A 381 -9.84 -25.20 -21.34
CA THR A 381 -10.30 -26.48 -20.77
C THR A 381 -9.10 -27.27 -20.26
N VAL A 382 -9.32 -28.19 -19.31
CA VAL A 382 -8.25 -29.06 -18.80
C VAL A 382 -7.97 -30.14 -19.83
N ARG A 383 -6.82 -30.07 -20.50
CA ARG A 383 -6.28 -31.12 -21.38
C ARG A 383 -5.08 -31.75 -20.72
N TRP A 384 -5.34 -32.73 -19.87
CA TRP A 384 -4.30 -33.38 -19.07
C TRP A 384 -3.20 -33.99 -19.97
N SER A 385 -1.97 -33.54 -19.78
CA SER A 385 -0.83 -33.89 -20.64
C SER A 385 -0.13 -35.20 -20.27
N GLY A 386 -0.78 -36.10 -19.54
CA GLY A 386 -0.20 -37.38 -19.14
C GLY A 386 0.74 -37.32 -17.92
N HIS A 387 0.80 -36.19 -17.21
CA HIS A 387 1.72 -36.03 -16.08
C HIS A 387 1.09 -36.51 -14.77
N TYR A 388 1.86 -37.26 -14.00
CA TYR A 388 1.49 -37.76 -12.69
C TYR A 388 2.41 -37.20 -11.62
N LEU A 389 1.84 -36.96 -10.45
CA LEU A 389 2.58 -36.83 -9.20
C LEU A 389 2.84 -38.23 -8.63
N VAL A 390 4.11 -38.58 -8.46
CA VAL A 390 4.55 -39.70 -7.65
C VAL A 390 4.32 -39.32 -6.18
N ASN A 391 3.20 -39.79 -5.63
CA ASN A 391 2.62 -39.24 -4.41
C ASN A 391 3.03 -40.02 -3.15
N PRO A 392 3.79 -39.40 -2.22
CA PRO A 392 4.20 -40.05 -0.97
C PRO A 392 3.13 -39.97 0.13
N TRP A 393 1.94 -39.41 -0.14
CA TRP A 393 0.90 -39.19 0.85
C TRP A 393 -0.35 -40.05 0.60
N ASN A 394 -1.07 -40.39 1.66
CA ASN A 394 -2.45 -40.89 1.64
C ASN A 394 -3.36 -39.92 2.43
N HIS A 395 -4.62 -40.31 2.66
CA HIS A 395 -5.56 -39.52 3.46
C HIS A 395 -5.06 -39.32 4.90
N ASP A 396 -4.38 -40.32 5.48
CA ASP A 396 -3.93 -40.31 6.88
C ASP A 396 -2.61 -39.57 7.10
N GLY A 397 -1.76 -39.46 6.07
CA GLY A 397 -0.48 -38.79 6.18
C GLY A 397 0.57 -39.28 5.19
N LEU A 398 1.83 -39.17 5.57
CA LEU A 398 2.95 -39.67 4.77
C LEU A 398 2.93 -41.20 4.83
N VAL A 399 2.95 -41.89 3.69
CA VAL A 399 2.84 -43.35 3.67
C VAL A 399 4.12 -44.01 4.15
N ASN A 400 4.00 -45.16 4.82
CA ASN A 400 5.12 -46.08 4.97
C ASN A 400 5.45 -46.66 3.59
N LEU A 401 6.72 -46.70 3.21
CA LEU A 401 7.15 -47.19 1.90
C LEU A 401 7.14 -48.73 1.79
N LYS A 402 7.24 -49.46 2.90
CA LYS A 402 7.32 -50.93 2.90
C LYS A 402 6.19 -51.65 2.14
N PRO A 403 4.91 -51.21 2.22
CA PRO A 403 3.82 -51.81 1.45
C PRO A 403 3.84 -51.47 -0.06
N TYR A 404 4.72 -50.55 -0.49
CA TYR A 404 4.80 -50.03 -1.86
C TYR A 404 6.23 -50.27 -2.42
N PRO A 405 6.58 -51.52 -2.77
CA PRO A 405 7.96 -51.88 -3.15
C PRO A 405 8.49 -51.11 -4.36
N LYS A 406 7.65 -50.77 -5.36
CA LYS A 406 8.08 -49.97 -6.51
C LYS A 406 8.35 -48.52 -6.10
N LEU A 407 7.44 -47.90 -5.34
CA LEU A 407 7.63 -46.55 -4.81
C LEU A 407 8.88 -46.46 -3.92
N GLN A 408 9.09 -47.45 -3.05
CA GLN A 408 10.25 -47.54 -2.19
C GLN A 408 11.54 -47.56 -3.02
N ALA A 409 11.66 -48.51 -3.96
CA ALA A 409 12.83 -48.64 -4.81
C ALA A 409 13.07 -47.38 -5.66
N TYR A 410 12.00 -46.73 -6.12
CA TYR A 410 12.08 -45.48 -6.88
C TYR A 410 12.66 -44.35 -6.03
N TYR A 411 12.10 -44.08 -4.85
CA TYR A 411 12.63 -43.00 -4.00
C TYR A 411 14.02 -43.30 -3.48
N GLU A 412 14.34 -44.55 -3.11
CA GLU A 412 15.69 -44.93 -2.66
C GLU A 412 16.76 -44.67 -3.72
N ARG A 413 16.44 -44.96 -4.99
CA ARG A 413 17.31 -44.62 -6.14
C ARG A 413 17.56 -43.12 -6.27
N HIS A 414 16.61 -42.29 -5.84
CA HIS A 414 16.70 -40.83 -5.87
C HIS A 414 17.03 -40.21 -4.50
N ALA A 415 17.43 -41.02 -3.50
CA ALA A 415 17.60 -40.57 -2.11
C ALA A 415 18.63 -39.45 -1.98
N GLU A 416 19.75 -39.53 -2.70
CA GLU A 416 20.79 -38.51 -2.70
C GLU A 416 20.27 -37.13 -3.11
N ALA A 417 19.37 -37.07 -4.11
CA ALA A 417 18.78 -35.82 -4.55
C ALA A 417 17.70 -35.32 -3.58
N LEU A 418 16.91 -36.24 -3.01
CA LEU A 418 15.80 -35.89 -2.12
C LEU A 418 16.26 -35.45 -0.72
N LYS A 419 17.35 -36.04 -0.20
CA LYS A 419 17.93 -35.72 1.12
C LYS A 419 18.64 -34.36 1.16
N LYS A 420 19.11 -33.85 0.01
CA LYS A 420 19.74 -32.52 -0.10
C LYS A 420 18.76 -31.35 -0.02
N ARG A 421 17.44 -31.61 0.02
CA ARG A 421 16.43 -30.56 0.11
C ARG A 421 16.31 -30.07 1.54
N HIS A 422 16.09 -28.76 1.71
CA HIS A 422 15.88 -28.15 3.02
C HIS A 422 14.76 -28.80 3.84
N THR A 423 13.72 -29.32 3.19
CA THR A 423 12.61 -30.01 3.87
C THR A 423 12.98 -31.38 4.45
N ALA A 424 14.05 -32.01 3.95
CA ALA A 424 14.58 -33.28 4.44
C ALA A 424 15.56 -33.07 5.61
N GLU A 425 16.28 -31.95 5.67
CA GLU A 425 17.21 -31.60 6.77
C GLU A 425 16.52 -31.62 8.15
N LYS A 426 15.25 -31.20 8.20
CA LYS A 426 14.45 -31.14 9.45
C LYS A 426 13.78 -32.47 9.83
N SER A 427 13.85 -33.51 9.00
CA SER A 427 13.15 -34.78 9.23
C SER A 427 13.85 -35.94 8.50
N ALA A 428 14.98 -36.39 9.06
CA ALA A 428 15.82 -37.43 8.46
C ALA A 428 15.05 -38.71 8.09
N ASP A 429 14.05 -39.13 8.88
CA ASP A 429 13.25 -40.34 8.63
C ASP A 429 12.11 -40.15 7.62
N LYS A 430 11.85 -38.92 7.18
CA LYS A 430 10.76 -38.54 6.27
C LYS A 430 11.27 -37.78 5.05
N TRP A 431 12.51 -38.06 4.65
CA TRP A 431 13.25 -37.37 3.59
C TRP A 431 12.59 -37.40 2.21
N TYR A 432 11.63 -38.32 1.98
CA TYR A 432 10.89 -38.47 0.73
C TYR A 432 9.55 -37.70 0.69
N LYS A 433 9.24 -36.87 1.68
CA LYS A 433 8.06 -35.99 1.65
C LYS A 433 8.23 -34.84 0.66
N THR A 434 7.16 -34.40 0.02
CA THR A 434 7.13 -33.12 -0.74
C THR A 434 7.18 -31.91 0.21
N ILE A 435 7.28 -30.69 -0.31
CA ILE A 435 7.21 -29.47 0.52
C ILE A 435 5.82 -29.37 1.15
N ASP A 436 4.78 -29.48 0.31
CA ASP A 436 3.39 -29.44 0.75
C ASP A 436 2.81 -30.85 0.90
N ARG A 437 1.91 -31.03 1.86
CA ARG A 437 1.10 -32.25 1.95
C ARG A 437 0.07 -32.26 0.81
N VAL A 438 -0.14 -33.42 0.19
CA VAL A 438 -1.19 -33.61 -0.81
C VAL A 438 -2.55 -33.75 -0.14
N THR A 439 -3.52 -32.93 -0.57
CA THR A 439 -4.91 -32.97 -0.09
C THR A 439 -5.77 -33.77 -1.08
N HIS A 440 -5.83 -35.08 -0.91
CA HIS A 440 -6.47 -36.01 -1.86
C HIS A 440 -7.92 -35.66 -2.24
N THR A 441 -8.69 -35.01 -1.37
CA THR A 441 -10.05 -34.59 -1.74
C THR A 441 -10.08 -33.65 -2.97
N LEU A 442 -8.99 -32.90 -3.21
CA LEU A 442 -8.88 -32.04 -4.39
C LEU A 442 -8.99 -32.81 -5.71
N THR A 443 -8.59 -34.10 -5.78
CA THR A 443 -8.67 -34.89 -7.02
C THR A 443 -10.07 -35.35 -7.37
N HIS A 444 -11.08 -35.10 -6.52
CA HIS A 444 -12.46 -35.53 -6.74
C HIS A 444 -13.48 -34.40 -6.54
N THR A 445 -13.00 -33.18 -6.31
CA THR A 445 -13.85 -32.00 -6.12
C THR A 445 -13.66 -31.06 -7.29
N HIS A 446 -14.78 -30.53 -7.79
CA HIS A 446 -14.76 -29.50 -8.83
C HIS A 446 -14.01 -28.26 -8.32
N LYS A 447 -13.23 -27.64 -9.21
CA LYS A 447 -12.42 -26.47 -8.87
C LYS A 447 -12.07 -25.66 -10.10
N LEU A 448 -11.90 -24.36 -9.92
CA LEU A 448 -11.31 -23.50 -10.94
C LEU A 448 -9.80 -23.45 -10.75
N TYR A 449 -9.04 -23.67 -11.81
CA TYR A 449 -7.60 -23.42 -11.85
C TYR A 449 -7.30 -22.02 -12.37
N VAL A 450 -6.31 -21.38 -11.76
CA VAL A 450 -5.77 -20.08 -12.18
C VAL A 450 -4.24 -20.19 -12.24
N PRO A 451 -3.61 -20.05 -13.42
CA PRO A 451 -2.15 -20.02 -13.53
C PRO A 451 -1.52 -18.85 -12.78
N ASP A 452 -0.35 -19.06 -12.15
CA ASP A 452 0.32 -18.00 -11.37
C ASP A 452 0.74 -16.81 -12.22
N ILE A 453 1.25 -17.04 -13.42
CA ILE A 453 1.76 -15.98 -14.31
C ILE A 453 0.97 -16.02 -15.60
N LYS A 454 0.24 -14.93 -15.89
CA LYS A 454 -0.52 -14.76 -17.14
C LYS A 454 -0.76 -13.27 -17.41
N ASN A 455 -1.15 -12.91 -18.62
CA ASN A 455 -1.55 -11.52 -18.92
C ASN A 455 -2.97 -11.23 -18.43
N THR A 456 -3.80 -12.26 -18.36
CA THR A 456 -5.24 -12.16 -18.11
C THR A 456 -5.68 -13.23 -17.13
N LEU A 457 -6.65 -12.89 -16.28
CA LEU A 457 -7.30 -13.81 -15.36
C LEU A 457 -8.18 -14.76 -16.16
N GLU A 458 -7.73 -15.99 -16.31
CA GLU A 458 -8.38 -17.01 -17.13
C GLU A 458 -8.60 -18.28 -16.32
N PRO A 459 -9.66 -18.30 -15.49
CA PRO A 459 -10.02 -19.49 -14.74
C PRO A 459 -10.38 -20.64 -15.70
N VAL A 460 -10.04 -21.87 -15.34
CA VAL A 460 -10.41 -23.09 -16.08
C VAL A 460 -11.02 -24.09 -15.13
N LEU A 461 -12.18 -24.65 -15.48
CA LEU A 461 -12.87 -25.63 -14.63
C LEU A 461 -12.25 -27.02 -14.78
N ASP A 462 -11.79 -27.57 -13.66
CA ASP A 462 -11.52 -29.00 -13.49
C ASP A 462 -12.70 -29.65 -12.76
N ARG A 463 -13.21 -30.76 -13.31
CA ARG A 463 -14.37 -31.48 -12.76
C ARG A 463 -13.99 -32.52 -11.69
N GLY A 464 -12.87 -32.30 -11.00
CA GLY A 464 -12.33 -33.25 -10.03
C GLY A 464 -11.64 -34.42 -10.73
N GLU A 465 -10.74 -34.12 -11.67
CA GLU A 465 -10.02 -35.14 -12.44
C GLU A 465 -8.51 -35.12 -12.18
N THR A 466 -7.99 -33.97 -11.73
CA THR A 466 -6.55 -33.73 -11.57
C THR A 466 -6.23 -33.04 -10.25
N TYR A 467 -4.95 -33.05 -9.87
CA TYR A 467 -4.39 -32.26 -8.78
C TYR A 467 -3.57 -31.09 -9.34
N PRO A 468 -3.63 -29.87 -8.77
CA PRO A 468 -2.85 -28.74 -9.26
C PRO A 468 -1.38 -28.79 -8.83
N HIS A 469 -0.48 -28.51 -9.75
CA HIS A 469 0.92 -28.19 -9.45
C HIS A 469 1.06 -26.78 -8.81
N HIS A 470 2.15 -26.47 -8.11
CA HIS A 470 2.31 -25.21 -7.36
C HIS A 470 2.18 -23.91 -8.17
N ASN A 471 2.37 -23.96 -9.48
CA ASN A 471 2.13 -22.82 -10.38
C ASN A 471 0.68 -22.71 -10.88
N LEU A 472 -0.22 -23.53 -10.35
CA LEU A 472 -1.66 -23.45 -10.49
C LEU A 472 -2.30 -23.22 -9.12
N TYR A 473 -2.93 -22.07 -8.95
CA TYR A 473 -3.84 -21.83 -7.84
C TYR A 473 -5.19 -22.47 -8.13
N PHE A 474 -5.93 -22.78 -7.08
CA PHE A 474 -7.26 -23.35 -7.20
C PHE A 474 -8.29 -22.59 -6.38
N ILE A 475 -9.52 -22.57 -6.87
CA ILE A 475 -10.68 -21.99 -6.20
C ILE A 475 -11.77 -23.07 -6.12
N GLN A 476 -12.23 -23.34 -4.90
CA GLN A 476 -13.31 -24.28 -4.60
C GLN A 476 -14.43 -23.57 -3.87
N SER A 477 -15.67 -24.03 -4.03
CA SER A 477 -16.79 -23.50 -3.27
C SER A 477 -17.92 -24.52 -3.25
N ASP A 478 -18.57 -24.64 -2.10
CA ASP A 478 -19.83 -25.38 -1.94
C ASP A 478 -21.05 -24.45 -2.10
N GLU A 479 -20.83 -23.13 -2.15
CA GLU A 479 -21.88 -22.11 -2.29
C GLU A 479 -22.04 -21.60 -3.73
N TRP A 480 -20.95 -21.53 -4.48
CA TRP A 480 -20.94 -21.05 -5.85
C TRP A 480 -21.14 -22.16 -6.87
N ASP A 481 -21.95 -21.88 -7.90
CA ASP A 481 -21.75 -22.52 -9.19
C ASP A 481 -20.42 -22.03 -9.77
N LEU A 482 -19.45 -22.94 -9.89
CA LEU A 482 -18.10 -22.61 -10.33
C LEU A 482 -18.05 -22.10 -11.78
N GLU A 483 -19.01 -22.42 -12.64
CA GLU A 483 -19.05 -21.85 -13.99
C GLU A 483 -19.53 -20.39 -13.95
N VAL A 484 -20.46 -20.05 -13.04
CA VAL A 484 -20.89 -18.66 -12.80
C VAL A 484 -19.76 -17.84 -12.20
N LEU A 485 -19.11 -18.35 -11.15
CA LEU A 485 -17.93 -17.71 -10.55
C LEU A 485 -16.79 -17.59 -11.59
N GLY A 486 -16.59 -18.62 -12.40
CA GLY A 486 -15.65 -18.61 -13.52
C GLY A 486 -15.95 -17.49 -14.51
N GLY A 487 -17.22 -17.21 -14.81
CA GLY A 487 -17.64 -16.07 -15.63
C GLY A 487 -17.29 -14.73 -15.00
N ILE A 488 -17.54 -14.56 -13.70
CA ILE A 488 -17.17 -13.33 -12.98
C ILE A 488 -15.65 -13.11 -13.03
N LEU A 489 -14.87 -14.15 -12.74
CA LEU A 489 -13.40 -14.09 -12.73
C LEU A 489 -12.82 -13.90 -14.14
N LEU A 490 -13.48 -14.43 -15.19
CA LEU A 490 -13.09 -14.22 -16.59
C LEU A 490 -13.30 -12.77 -17.04
N SER A 491 -14.16 -11.99 -16.39
CA SER A 491 -14.45 -10.61 -16.77
C SER A 491 -13.27 -9.64 -16.56
N LYS A 492 -13.32 -8.46 -17.18
CA LYS A 492 -12.40 -7.35 -16.86
C LYS A 492 -12.56 -6.85 -15.42
N VAL A 493 -13.72 -7.06 -14.76
CA VAL A 493 -13.90 -6.68 -13.34
C VAL A 493 -13.12 -7.62 -12.42
N GLY A 494 -13.11 -8.93 -12.70
CA GLY A 494 -12.27 -9.89 -11.96
C GLY A 494 -10.79 -9.57 -12.12
N GLN A 495 -10.37 -9.24 -13.35
CA GLN A 495 -9.02 -8.78 -13.67
C GLN A 495 -8.64 -7.51 -12.89
N PHE A 496 -9.52 -6.51 -12.84
CA PHE A 496 -9.29 -5.22 -12.19
C PHE A 496 -8.81 -5.34 -10.73
N PHE A 497 -9.39 -6.25 -9.94
CA PHE A 497 -8.94 -6.47 -8.56
C PHE A 497 -7.51 -6.99 -8.49
N VAL A 498 -7.14 -7.91 -9.37
CA VAL A 498 -5.76 -8.44 -9.39
C VAL A 498 -4.79 -7.38 -9.85
N GLU A 499 -5.15 -6.55 -10.83
CA GLU A 499 -4.31 -5.43 -11.28
C GLU A 499 -4.15 -4.36 -10.20
N SER A 500 -5.18 -4.14 -9.39
CA SER A 500 -5.13 -3.17 -8.29
C SER A 500 -4.15 -3.58 -7.18
N TYR A 501 -4.06 -4.87 -6.85
CA TYR A 501 -3.17 -5.35 -5.77
C TYR A 501 -1.85 -5.95 -6.24
N GLY A 502 -1.84 -6.50 -7.45
CA GLY A 502 -0.76 -7.30 -8.01
C GLY A 502 0.40 -6.45 -8.50
N VAL A 503 1.54 -7.10 -8.68
CA VAL A 503 2.73 -6.49 -9.29
C VAL A 503 2.77 -6.86 -10.76
N ARG A 504 2.88 -5.86 -11.64
CA ARG A 504 3.17 -6.08 -13.06
C ARG A 504 4.63 -6.50 -13.23
N MET A 505 4.84 -7.60 -13.93
CA MET A 505 6.16 -8.11 -14.28
C MET A 505 6.63 -7.54 -15.62
N ARG A 506 7.94 -7.59 -15.88
CA ARG A 506 8.50 -7.26 -17.21
C ARG A 506 7.78 -8.06 -18.30
N GLY A 507 7.39 -7.39 -19.38
CA GLY A 507 6.65 -8.00 -20.50
C GLY A 507 5.12 -8.00 -20.36
N GLY A 508 4.56 -7.32 -19.36
CA GLY A 508 3.10 -7.13 -19.22
C GLY A 508 2.37 -8.27 -18.49
N TYR A 509 3.10 -9.27 -17.99
CA TYR A 509 2.53 -10.37 -17.21
C TYR A 509 2.13 -9.92 -15.81
N LEU A 510 1.06 -10.51 -15.29
CA LEU A 510 0.61 -10.36 -13.91
C LEU A 510 0.84 -11.64 -13.11
N ARG A 511 1.01 -11.45 -11.80
CA ARG A 511 1.03 -12.55 -10.84
C ARG A 511 -0.32 -12.70 -10.14
N PHE A 512 -0.98 -13.83 -10.37
CA PHE A 512 -2.26 -14.21 -9.77
C PHE A 512 -2.09 -14.95 -8.46
N GLN A 513 -1.17 -14.50 -7.61
CA GLN A 513 -0.89 -15.16 -6.33
C GLN A 513 -2.14 -15.29 -5.47
N ALA A 514 -2.22 -16.38 -4.69
CA ALA A 514 -3.38 -16.67 -3.85
C ALA A 514 -3.79 -15.49 -2.94
N GLN A 515 -2.83 -14.71 -2.44
CA GLN A 515 -3.10 -13.52 -1.62
C GLN A 515 -3.89 -12.42 -2.35
N TYR A 516 -3.70 -12.27 -3.68
CA TYR A 516 -4.45 -11.31 -4.49
C TYR A 516 -5.81 -11.88 -4.88
N LEU A 517 -5.85 -13.16 -5.27
CA LEU A 517 -7.11 -13.85 -5.59
C LEU A 517 -8.11 -13.82 -4.43
N ARG A 518 -7.64 -13.99 -3.19
CA ARG A 518 -8.49 -13.90 -1.97
C ARG A 518 -9.16 -12.54 -1.80
N ARG A 519 -8.53 -11.46 -2.29
CA ARG A 519 -9.02 -10.08 -2.17
C ARG A 519 -9.99 -9.66 -3.27
N ILE A 520 -10.14 -10.46 -4.33
CA ILE A 520 -11.14 -10.19 -5.36
C ILE A 520 -12.51 -10.09 -4.68
N ARG A 521 -13.25 -9.01 -4.93
CA ARG A 521 -14.60 -8.88 -4.38
C ARG A 521 -15.60 -9.48 -5.33
N VAL A 522 -16.53 -10.25 -4.80
CA VAL A 522 -17.60 -10.91 -5.56
C VAL A 522 -18.93 -10.70 -4.86
N PRO A 523 -20.06 -10.53 -5.59
CA PRO A 523 -21.38 -10.49 -4.97
C PRO A 523 -21.70 -11.77 -4.23
N ALA A 524 -22.66 -11.74 -3.30
CA ALA A 524 -23.09 -12.97 -2.66
C ALA A 524 -23.69 -13.92 -3.71
N PRO A 525 -23.34 -15.23 -3.75
CA PRO A 525 -23.83 -16.14 -4.79
C PRO A 525 -25.35 -16.15 -4.93
N LYS A 526 -26.06 -16.00 -3.81
CA LYS A 526 -27.54 -15.99 -3.75
C LYS A 526 -28.19 -14.69 -4.19
N SER A 527 -27.43 -13.60 -4.40
CA SER A 527 -27.98 -12.32 -4.85
C SER A 527 -28.11 -12.23 -6.38
N LEU A 528 -27.53 -13.17 -7.12
CA LEU A 528 -27.59 -13.17 -8.58
C LEU A 528 -28.95 -13.68 -9.07
N SER A 529 -29.53 -12.97 -10.04
CA SER A 529 -30.71 -13.47 -10.75
C SER A 529 -30.37 -14.71 -11.61
N LYS A 530 -31.39 -15.47 -11.98
CA LYS A 530 -31.24 -16.61 -12.90
C LYS A 530 -30.67 -16.19 -14.25
N ILE A 531 -31.06 -15.01 -14.75
CA ILE A 531 -30.59 -14.46 -16.03
C ILE A 531 -29.11 -14.12 -15.93
N GLN A 532 -28.69 -13.36 -14.91
CA GLN A 532 -27.27 -13.03 -14.69
C GLN A 532 -26.40 -14.28 -14.54
N SER A 533 -26.88 -15.27 -13.78
CA SER A 533 -26.18 -16.55 -13.61
C SER A 533 -26.04 -17.30 -14.93
N HIS A 534 -27.08 -17.29 -15.77
CA HIS A 534 -27.04 -17.93 -17.09
C HIS A 534 -26.05 -17.23 -18.02
N GLU A 535 -26.09 -15.89 -18.10
CA GLU A 535 -25.17 -15.09 -18.93
C GLU A 535 -23.70 -15.32 -18.56
N LEU A 536 -23.38 -15.30 -17.26
CA LEU A 536 -22.02 -15.55 -16.78
C LEU A 536 -21.56 -16.97 -17.07
N ARG A 537 -22.43 -17.96 -16.87
CA ARG A 537 -22.13 -19.36 -17.16
C ARG A 537 -21.86 -19.59 -18.64
N ASP A 538 -22.70 -19.03 -19.51
CA ASP A 538 -22.54 -19.16 -20.95
C ASP A 538 -21.29 -18.45 -21.45
N ALA A 539 -21.03 -17.23 -20.97
CA ALA A 539 -19.80 -16.51 -21.27
C ALA A 539 -18.56 -17.31 -20.84
N PHE A 540 -18.58 -17.93 -19.66
CA PHE A 540 -17.49 -18.78 -19.19
C PHE A 540 -17.27 -20.02 -20.08
N ARG A 541 -18.35 -20.71 -20.47
CA ARG A 541 -18.28 -21.90 -21.34
C ARG A 541 -17.77 -21.57 -22.73
N LEU A 542 -18.20 -20.44 -23.29
CA LEU A 542 -17.79 -19.94 -24.61
C LEU A 542 -16.43 -19.22 -24.59
N ARG A 543 -15.82 -19.04 -23.40
CA ARG A 543 -14.61 -18.23 -23.18
C ARG A 543 -14.77 -16.78 -23.68
N ASP A 544 -15.98 -16.26 -23.67
CA ASP A 544 -16.31 -14.92 -24.13
C ASP A 544 -16.10 -13.90 -23.00
N ARG A 545 -14.90 -13.32 -22.95
CA ARG A 545 -14.53 -12.29 -21.97
C ARG A 545 -15.38 -11.03 -22.11
N THR A 546 -15.79 -10.66 -23.32
CA THR A 546 -16.59 -9.45 -23.56
C THR A 546 -17.97 -9.61 -22.96
N ARG A 547 -18.63 -10.75 -23.23
CA ARG A 547 -19.93 -11.09 -22.64
C ARG A 547 -19.85 -11.23 -21.12
N ALA A 548 -18.80 -11.88 -20.60
CA ALA A 548 -18.55 -11.97 -19.16
C ALA A 548 -18.38 -10.58 -18.53
N THR A 549 -17.70 -9.66 -19.23
CA THR A 549 -17.51 -8.28 -18.78
C THR A 549 -18.82 -7.52 -18.76
N GLN A 550 -19.66 -7.61 -19.81
CA GLN A 550 -20.95 -6.94 -19.82
C GLN A 550 -21.85 -7.42 -18.66
N ALA A 551 -21.95 -8.73 -18.47
CA ALA A 551 -22.72 -9.30 -17.36
C ALA A 551 -22.18 -8.89 -15.99
N ALA A 552 -20.84 -8.78 -15.86
CA ALA A 552 -20.22 -8.29 -14.63
C ALA A 552 -20.50 -6.79 -14.42
N LEU A 553 -20.35 -5.92 -15.42
CA LEU A 553 -20.61 -4.49 -15.28
C LEU A 553 -22.00 -4.22 -14.69
N ASP A 554 -23.03 -4.89 -15.21
CA ASP A 554 -24.40 -4.82 -14.70
C ASP A 554 -24.50 -5.30 -13.26
N LEU A 555 -23.83 -6.40 -12.93
CA LEU A 555 -23.81 -7.01 -11.60
C LEU A 555 -23.13 -6.12 -10.54
N TYR A 556 -22.06 -5.42 -10.90
CA TYR A 556 -21.33 -4.51 -10.02
C TYR A 556 -21.89 -3.08 -10.06
N GLY A 557 -22.88 -2.79 -10.91
CA GLY A 557 -23.50 -1.45 -11.03
C GLY A 557 -22.50 -0.39 -11.50
N ILE A 558 -21.62 -0.74 -12.43
CA ILE A 558 -20.59 0.15 -13.01
C ILE A 558 -20.69 0.16 -14.52
N THR A 559 -20.21 1.23 -15.16
CA THR A 559 -20.21 1.36 -16.62
C THR A 559 -18.89 0.86 -17.22
N ALA A 560 -18.91 0.51 -18.51
CA ALA A 560 -17.68 0.18 -19.24
C ALA A 560 -16.66 1.31 -19.18
N HIS A 561 -17.11 2.56 -19.37
CA HIS A 561 -16.27 3.75 -19.28
C HIS A 561 -15.62 3.91 -17.90
N THR A 562 -16.36 3.71 -16.81
CA THR A 562 -15.79 3.77 -15.45
C THR A 562 -14.69 2.74 -15.25
N LEU A 563 -14.88 1.51 -15.76
CA LEU A 563 -13.87 0.46 -15.66
C LEU A 563 -12.67 0.73 -16.57
N GLU A 564 -12.89 1.27 -17.77
CA GLU A 564 -11.83 1.64 -18.71
C GLU A 564 -10.94 2.74 -18.12
N VAL A 565 -11.51 3.84 -17.62
CA VAL A 565 -10.74 4.91 -16.96
C VAL A 565 -9.94 4.40 -15.76
N ALA A 566 -10.48 3.42 -15.02
CA ALA A 566 -9.78 2.83 -13.88
C ALA A 566 -8.68 1.81 -14.26
N LEU A 567 -8.66 1.35 -15.51
CA LEU A 567 -7.67 0.43 -16.07
C LEU A 567 -6.71 1.11 -17.06
N GLU A 568 -7.05 2.30 -17.56
CA GLU A 568 -6.19 3.16 -18.34
C GLU A 568 -5.06 3.63 -17.43
N HIS A 569 -3.85 3.18 -17.79
CA HIS A 569 -2.60 3.52 -17.12
C HIS A 569 -1.90 4.64 -17.85
#